data_AF-A0A1S9BXW3-F1
#
_entry.id   AF-A0A1S9BXW3-F1
#
_cell.length_a   1.000
_cell.length_b   1.000
_cell.length_c   1.000
_cell.angle_alpha   90.00
_cell.angle_beta   90.00
_cell.angle_gamma   90.00
#
_symmetry.space_group_name_H-M   'P 1'
#
loop_
_entity.id
_entity.type
_entity.pdbx_description
1 polymer ?
#
loop_
_entity_poly.entity_id
_entity_poly.type
_entity_poly.pdbx_seq_one_letter_code
_entity_poly.pdbx_strand_id
1 'polypeptide(L)'
;MNKGKRQDMTLDITERELRTIKRMAKRNIYRNLDALDHKLDRVIKGTGDIIGGILAAGGALMMVIGAACADSVPTESLNTLSAVMIFGLISLTVGVKILNWMRS
;
A
#
# COMPACT_ATOMS: atom_id res chain seq x y z
N MET A 1 63.37 -11.15 -16.67
CA MET A 1 62.71 -10.78 -15.39
C MET A 1 61.43 -9.93 -15.54
N ASN A 2 60.84 -9.79 -16.73
CA ASN A 2 59.79 -8.77 -16.99
C ASN A 2 58.35 -9.33 -17.12
N LYS A 3 58.17 -10.65 -17.10
CA LYS A 3 56.84 -11.29 -17.29
C LYS A 3 55.99 -11.31 -16.02
N GLY A 4 56.59 -11.56 -14.84
CA GLY A 4 55.87 -11.59 -13.56
C GLY A 4 55.29 -10.23 -13.15
N LYS A 5 56.07 -9.15 -13.31
CA LYS A 5 55.60 -7.77 -13.02
C LYS A 5 54.43 -7.31 -13.89
N ARG A 6 54.32 -7.80 -15.13
CA ARG A 6 53.17 -7.51 -16.00
C ARG A 6 51.93 -8.29 -15.59
N GLN A 7 52.08 -9.55 -15.19
CA GLN A 7 50.96 -10.38 -14.76
C GLN A 7 50.34 -9.89 -13.44
N ASP A 8 51.17 -9.50 -12.46
CA ASP A 8 50.67 -8.92 -11.19
C ASP A 8 49.94 -7.59 -11.42
N MET A 9 50.47 -6.74 -12.30
CA MET A 9 49.85 -5.45 -12.62
C MET A 9 48.51 -5.63 -13.35
N THR A 10 48.39 -6.62 -14.24
CA THR A 10 47.10 -6.94 -14.88
C THR A 10 46.08 -7.48 -13.87
N LEU A 11 46.48 -8.34 -12.94
CA LEU A 11 45.59 -8.88 -11.90
C LEU A 11 45.02 -7.76 -11.02
N ASP A 12 45.87 -6.82 -10.60
CA ASP A 12 45.48 -5.71 -9.73
C ASP A 12 44.54 -4.69 -10.43
N ILE A 13 44.70 -4.49 -11.75
CA ILE A 13 43.76 -3.69 -12.56
C ILE A 13 42.40 -4.39 -12.64
N THR A 14 42.40 -5.71 -12.91
CA THR A 14 41.15 -6.49 -13.03
C THR A 14 40.35 -6.47 -11.72
N GLU A 15 41.01 -6.57 -10.56
CA GLU A 15 40.33 -6.50 -9.26
C GLU A 15 39.76 -5.10 -8.95
N ARG A 16 40.40 -4.03 -9.40
CA ARG A 16 39.88 -2.66 -9.25
C ARG A 16 38.66 -2.44 -10.13
N GLU A 17 38.67 -2.94 -11.35
CA GLU A 17 37.51 -2.87 -12.25
C GLU A 17 36.35 -3.70 -11.68
N LEU A 18 36.60 -4.92 -11.21
CA LEU A 18 35.59 -5.77 -10.58
C LEU A 18 34.96 -5.09 -9.36
N ARG A 19 35.77 -4.46 -8.49
CA ARG A 19 35.27 -3.69 -7.33
C ARG A 19 34.45 -2.46 -7.74
N THR A 20 34.78 -1.85 -8.86
CA THR A 20 34.08 -0.65 -9.36
C THR A 20 32.75 -1.06 -9.99
N ILE A 21 32.74 -2.10 -10.82
CA ILE A 21 31.54 -2.70 -11.41
C ILE A 21 30.60 -3.19 -10.30
N LYS A 22 31.11 -3.90 -9.28
CA LYS A 22 30.31 -4.37 -8.13
C LYS A 22 29.67 -3.20 -7.37
N ARG A 23 30.39 -2.10 -7.18
CA ARG A 23 29.85 -0.87 -6.54
C ARG A 23 28.80 -0.17 -7.41
N MET A 24 28.98 -0.14 -8.73
CA MET A 24 28.00 0.42 -9.67
C MET A 24 26.74 -0.43 -9.74
N ALA A 25 26.88 -1.75 -9.89
CA ALA A 25 25.77 -2.70 -9.88
C ALA A 25 24.98 -2.62 -8.57
N LYS A 26 25.68 -2.61 -7.42
CA LYS A 26 25.07 -2.44 -6.10
C LYS A 26 24.23 -1.15 -6.03
N ARG A 27 24.79 -0.01 -6.46
CA ARG A 27 24.07 1.27 -6.49
C ARG A 27 22.84 1.25 -7.40
N ASN A 28 22.94 0.62 -8.57
CA ASN A 28 21.84 0.54 -9.51
C ASN A 28 20.69 -0.31 -8.96
N ILE A 29 21.01 -1.40 -8.27
CA ILE A 29 20.04 -2.26 -7.58
C ILE A 29 19.30 -1.47 -6.49
N TYR A 30 20.01 -0.77 -5.60
CA TYR A 30 19.33 0.03 -4.56
C TYR A 30 18.43 1.11 -5.13
N ARG A 31 18.87 1.84 -6.16
CA ARG A 31 18.02 2.85 -6.83
C ARG A 31 16.76 2.25 -7.43
N ASN A 32 16.86 1.06 -8.01
CA ASN A 32 15.71 0.36 -8.57
C ASN A 32 14.78 -0.17 -7.48
N LEU A 33 15.32 -0.64 -6.35
CA LEU A 33 14.51 -1.02 -5.18
C LEU A 33 13.77 0.19 -4.62
N ASP A 34 14.45 1.32 -4.40
CA ASP A 34 13.83 2.55 -3.88
C ASP A 34 12.72 3.04 -4.82
N ALA A 35 12.94 2.97 -6.13
CA ALA A 35 11.95 3.33 -7.14
C ALA A 35 10.74 2.37 -7.17
N LEU A 36 10.96 1.09 -6.93
CA LEU A 36 9.88 0.10 -6.80
C LEU A 36 9.08 0.32 -5.52
N ASP A 37 9.74 0.62 -4.41
CA ASP A 37 9.10 0.87 -3.11
C ASP A 37 8.18 2.10 -3.19
N HIS A 38 8.64 3.18 -3.81
CA HIS A 38 7.83 4.38 -4.04
C HIS A 38 6.67 4.17 -5.03
N LYS A 39 6.80 3.23 -5.98
CA LYS A 39 5.69 2.86 -6.86
C LYS A 39 4.68 2.01 -6.12
N LEU A 40 5.14 1.07 -5.31
CA LEU A 40 4.30 0.20 -4.51
C LEU A 40 3.51 1.01 -3.48
N ASP A 41 4.16 1.93 -2.77
CA ASP A 41 3.51 2.83 -1.80
C ASP A 41 2.40 3.65 -2.45
N ARG A 42 2.63 4.19 -3.66
CA ARG A 42 1.60 4.92 -4.40
C ARG A 42 0.42 4.04 -4.82
N VAL A 43 0.69 2.80 -5.26
CA VAL A 43 -0.38 1.86 -5.62
C VAL A 43 -1.19 1.49 -4.38
N ILE A 44 -0.52 1.16 -3.27
CA ILE A 44 -1.17 0.82 -2.01
C ILE A 44 -2.01 1.99 -1.51
N LYS A 45 -1.48 3.22 -1.54
CA LYS A 45 -2.20 4.47 -1.22
C LYS A 45 -3.43 4.68 -2.08
N GLY A 46 -3.29 4.61 -3.40
CA GLY A 46 -4.41 4.76 -4.32
C GLY A 46 -5.49 3.68 -4.13
N THR A 47 -5.09 2.42 -3.93
CA THR A 47 -6.04 1.33 -3.68
C THR A 47 -6.74 1.48 -2.32
N GLY A 48 -6.02 1.88 -1.28
CA GLY A 48 -6.58 2.15 0.04
C GLY A 48 -7.59 3.29 0.03
N ASP A 49 -7.36 4.34 -0.75
CA ASP A 49 -8.31 5.45 -0.91
C ASP A 49 -9.62 5.00 -1.56
N ILE A 50 -9.54 4.16 -2.59
CA ILE A 50 -10.72 3.61 -3.28
C ILE A 50 -11.51 2.72 -2.31
N ILE A 51 -10.84 1.79 -1.63
CA ILE A 51 -11.50 0.87 -0.69
C ILE A 51 -12.12 1.63 0.48
N GLY A 52 -11.36 2.53 1.10
CA GLY A 52 -11.83 3.35 2.21
C GLY A 52 -13.01 4.24 1.82
N GLY A 53 -12.97 4.83 0.62
CA GLY A 53 -14.04 5.64 0.06
C GLY A 53 -15.33 4.85 -0.17
N ILE A 54 -15.22 3.65 -0.75
CA ILE A 54 -16.39 2.78 -0.98
C ILE A 54 -17.00 2.31 0.35
N LEU A 55 -16.17 1.88 1.31
CA LEU A 55 -16.65 1.45 2.62
C LEU A 55 -17.35 2.58 3.38
N ALA A 56 -16.78 3.79 3.34
CA ALA A 56 -17.34 4.96 3.98
C ALA A 56 -18.66 5.39 3.32
N ALA A 57 -18.69 5.49 2.00
CA ALA A 57 -19.91 5.85 1.25
C ALA A 57 -21.01 4.80 1.43
N GLY A 58 -20.68 3.51 1.37
CA GLY A 58 -21.62 2.41 1.59
C GLY A 58 -22.20 2.40 3.00
N GLY A 59 -21.35 2.62 4.02
CA GLY A 59 -21.78 2.72 5.41
C GLY A 59 -22.70 3.93 5.65
N ALA A 60 -22.37 5.09 5.06
CA ALA A 60 -23.22 6.29 5.13
C ALA A 60 -24.57 6.08 4.44
N LEU A 61 -24.60 5.42 3.28
CA LEU A 61 -25.83 5.10 2.57
C LEU A 61 -26.72 4.15 3.38
N MET A 62 -26.14 3.11 4.00
CA MET A 62 -26.89 2.22 4.89
C MET A 62 -27.52 2.97 6.08
N MET A 63 -26.81 3.95 6.66
CA MET A 63 -27.34 4.80 7.72
C MET A 63 -28.54 5.63 7.26
N VAL A 64 -28.44 6.28 6.10
CA VAL A 64 -29.51 7.12 5.55
C VAL A 64 -30.75 6.28 5.24
N ILE A 65 -30.56 5.12 4.59
CA ILE A 65 -31.66 4.21 4.26
C ILE A 65 -32.28 3.64 5.54
N GLY A 66 -31.46 3.17 6.49
CA GLY A 66 -31.98 2.61 7.73
C GLY A 66 -32.69 3.64 8.61
N ALA A 67 -32.24 4.90 8.60
CA ALA A 67 -32.96 6.00 9.25
C ALA A 67 -34.29 6.31 8.55
N ALA A 68 -34.31 6.36 7.21
CA ALA A 68 -35.54 6.61 6.46
C ALA A 68 -36.57 5.47 6.61
N CYS A 69 -36.11 4.23 6.78
CA CYS A 69 -36.97 3.08 6.97
C CYS A 69 -37.42 2.88 8.42
N ALA A 70 -36.81 3.56 9.40
CA ALA A 70 -37.00 3.29 10.83
C ALA A 70 -38.47 3.34 11.28
N ASP A 71 -39.28 4.24 10.72
CA ASP A 71 -40.69 4.40 11.07
C ASP A 71 -41.61 3.36 10.41
N SER A 72 -41.12 2.66 9.39
CA SER A 72 -41.90 1.75 8.53
C SER A 72 -41.59 0.27 8.75
N VAL A 73 -40.66 -0.05 9.65
CA VAL A 73 -40.17 -1.41 9.86
C VAL A 73 -41.04 -2.14 10.89
N PRO A 74 -41.68 -3.27 10.52
CA PRO A 74 -42.45 -4.05 11.47
C PRO A 74 -41.54 -4.60 12.59
N THR A 75 -42.07 -4.73 13.80
CA THR A 75 -41.32 -5.16 14.99
C THR A 75 -40.60 -6.49 14.85
N GLU A 76 -41.10 -7.35 13.95
CA GLU A 76 -40.52 -8.66 13.64
C GLU A 76 -39.19 -8.57 12.88
N SER A 77 -38.96 -7.49 12.13
CA SER A 77 -37.74 -7.25 11.37
C SER A 77 -36.82 -6.19 11.97
N LEU A 78 -37.14 -5.70 13.18
CA LEU A 78 -36.33 -4.72 13.91
C LEU A 78 -34.91 -5.22 14.16
N ASN A 79 -34.74 -6.51 14.45
CA ASN A 79 -33.42 -7.13 14.63
C ASN A 79 -32.59 -7.03 13.34
N THR A 80 -33.20 -7.29 12.19
CA THR A 80 -32.52 -7.18 10.89
C THR A 80 -32.14 -5.73 10.59
N LEU A 81 -33.04 -4.78 10.83
CA LEU A 81 -32.75 -3.35 10.68
C LEU A 81 -31.58 -2.92 11.58
N SER A 82 -31.59 -3.35 12.85
CA SER A 82 -30.52 -3.04 13.80
C SER A 82 -29.17 -3.62 13.35
N ALA A 83 -29.14 -4.84 12.82
CA ALA A 83 -27.94 -5.47 12.30
C ALA A 83 -27.38 -4.72 11.09
N VAL A 84 -28.24 -4.30 10.16
CA VAL A 84 -27.86 -3.48 8.99
C VAL A 84 -27.28 -2.14 9.43
N MET A 85 -27.89 -1.49 10.42
CA MET A 85 -27.36 -0.23 10.97
C MET A 85 -26.01 -0.43 11.65
N ILE A 86 -25.85 -1.48 12.47
CA ILE A 86 -24.56 -1.78 13.09
C ILE A 86 -23.48 -2.04 12.02
N PHE A 87 -23.80 -2.79 10.97
CA PHE A 87 -22.87 -3.06 9.88
C PHE A 87 -22.51 -1.78 9.11
N GLY A 88 -23.48 -0.90 8.85
CA GLY A 88 -23.26 0.40 8.23
C GLY A 88 -22.32 1.29 9.04
N LEU A 89 -22.47 1.33 10.37
CA LEU A 89 -21.58 2.08 11.27
C LEU A 89 -20.15 1.53 11.28
N ILE A 90 -20.00 0.21 11.31
CA ILE A 90 -18.68 -0.44 11.25
C ILE A 90 -18.02 -0.13 9.89
N SER A 91 -18.75 -0.30 8.79
CA SER A 91 -18.28 0.01 7.45
C SER A 91 -17.83 1.48 7.31
N LEU A 92 -18.61 2.41 7.87
CA LEU A 92 -18.31 3.84 7.86
C LEU A 92 -17.03 4.16 8.64
N THR A 93 -16.93 3.68 9.88
CA THR A 93 -15.79 3.95 10.76
C THR A 93 -14.49 3.33 10.24
N VAL A 94 -14.55 2.10 9.73
CA VAL A 94 -13.40 1.42 9.11
C VAL A 94 -13.00 2.15 7.82
N GLY A 95 -13.96 2.54 6.97
CA GLY A 95 -13.68 3.28 5.74
C GLY A 95 -12.97 4.60 6.00
N VAL A 96 -13.46 5.40 6.95
CA VAL A 96 -12.83 6.67 7.35
C VAL A 96 -11.44 6.44 7.94
N LYS A 97 -11.25 5.38 8.73
CA LYS A 97 -9.93 5.05 9.30
C LYS A 97 -8.92 4.68 8.22
N ILE A 98 -9.32 3.90 7.21
CA ILE A 98 -8.46 3.57 6.06
C ILE A 98 -8.08 4.86 5.32
N LEU A 99 -9.06 5.73 5.02
CA LEU A 99 -8.80 7.02 4.35
C LEU A 99 -7.83 7.91 5.14
N ASN A 100 -7.97 7.97 6.47
CA ASN A 100 -7.05 8.74 7.31
C ASN A 100 -5.64 8.14 7.34
N TRP A 101 -5.53 6.81 7.33
CA TRP A 101 -4.23 6.13 7.30
C TRP A 101 -3.51 6.35 5.96
N MET A 102 -4.23 6.40 4.83
CA MET A 102 -3.61 6.67 3.53
C MET A 102 -3.14 8.13 3.37
N ARG A 103 -3.74 9.06 4.13
CA ARG A 103 -3.42 10.50 4.12
C ARG A 103 -2.28 10.90 5.07
N SER A 104 -1.96 10.07 6.06
CA SER A 104 -0.87 10.29 7.03
C SER A 104 0.49 9.86 6.48
#